data_AF-A0A0F9DLY1-F1
#
_entry.id   AF-A0A0F9DLY1-F1
#
_cell.length_a   1.000
_cell.length_b   1.000
_cell.length_c   1.000
_cell.angle_alpha   90.00
_cell.angle_beta   90.00
_cell.angle_gamma   90.00
#
_symmetry.space_group_name_H-M   'P 1'
#
loop_
_entity.id
_entity.type
_entity.pdbx_description
1 polymer ?
#
loop_
_entity_poly.entity_id
_entity_poly.type
_entity_poly.pdbx_seq_one_letter_code
_entity_poly.pdbx_strand_id
1 'polypeptide(L)'
;MTEVTEKEFLDKLLEVVHKLSYIAKTQSYRFRKKWDDYLKPLNDNPHVVRNIPLDKERFINEIDYRINVLKNVEQAMVDGFYSIKSVLQTLYNQYFDSELFKNDFSEEDQLILKYCVAKEILGNLIQFNKIDHESVPIKFNIMARNYTLIKMKGQTDAEILASIKKLNITDVSLSDLNKIMEEIQSDGIISIKKKGKNQFYVLKKELLLSRKGKIRYNNVLQPLVDFPTLFWRSFYNIRELNVSPDENCTYRDFLTKVLSKSATQGYAPTHTVFVNLIKYYQKIKENPV
;
A
#
# COMPACT_ATOMS: atom_id res chain seq x y z
N MET A 1 -13.01 13.11 -19.96
CA MET A 1 -13.19 11.64 -20.06
C MET A 1 -13.61 11.36 -21.48
N THR A 2 -13.07 10.31 -22.10
CA THR A 2 -13.43 9.93 -23.47
C THR A 2 -14.77 9.19 -23.43
N GLU A 3 -15.67 9.52 -24.34
CA GLU A 3 -16.93 8.80 -24.50
C GLU A 3 -16.70 7.43 -25.14
N VAL A 4 -17.41 6.40 -24.68
CA VAL A 4 -17.27 5.02 -25.17
C VAL A 4 -18.63 4.34 -25.28
N THR A 5 -18.79 3.52 -26.32
CA THR A 5 -19.90 2.59 -26.46
C THR A 5 -19.82 1.45 -25.44
N GLU A 6 -20.91 0.70 -25.26
CA GLU A 6 -20.93 -0.45 -24.34
C GLU A 6 -19.88 -1.52 -24.71
N LYS A 7 -19.68 -1.75 -26.01
CA LYS A 7 -18.66 -2.66 -26.52
C LYS A 7 -17.25 -2.16 -26.20
N GLU A 8 -16.95 -0.90 -26.50
CA GLU A 8 -15.64 -0.30 -26.20
C GLU A 8 -15.34 -0.28 -24.70
N PHE A 9 -16.37 -0.05 -23.87
CA PHE A 9 -16.23 -0.17 -22.42
C PHE A 9 -15.86 -1.60 -22.01
N LEU A 10 -16.56 -2.61 -22.56
CA LEU A 10 -16.27 -4.01 -22.25
C LEU A 10 -14.85 -4.42 -22.68
N ASP A 11 -14.39 -3.95 -23.85
CA ASP A 11 -13.03 -4.18 -24.34
C ASP A 11 -11.99 -3.53 -23.39
N LYS A 12 -12.21 -2.28 -22.97
CA LYS A 12 -11.35 -1.62 -21.97
C LYS A 12 -11.35 -2.35 -20.63
N LEU A 13 -12.50 -2.85 -20.19
CA LEU A 13 -12.59 -3.63 -18.97
C LEU A 13 -11.76 -4.92 -19.07
N LEU A 14 -11.84 -5.62 -20.21
CA LEU A 14 -11.02 -6.80 -20.48
C LEU A 14 -9.52 -6.46 -20.44
N GLU A 15 -9.09 -5.37 -21.06
CA GLU A 15 -7.70 -4.92 -21.05
C GLU A 15 -7.19 -4.68 -19.62
N VAL A 16 -7.98 -3.99 -18.81
CA VAL A 16 -7.63 -3.72 -17.40
C VAL A 16 -7.59 -5.01 -16.59
N VAL A 17 -8.57 -5.90 -16.73
CA VAL A 17 -8.58 -7.20 -16.04
C VAL A 17 -7.38 -8.05 -16.46
N HIS A 18 -7.02 -8.04 -17.74
CA HIS A 18 -5.83 -8.74 -18.25
C HIS A 18 -4.53 -8.19 -17.65
N LYS A 19 -4.39 -6.86 -17.59
CA LYS A 19 -3.27 -6.19 -16.89
C LYS A 19 -3.18 -6.64 -15.44
N LEU A 20 -4.29 -6.59 -14.71
CA LEU A 20 -4.34 -6.97 -13.29
C LEU A 20 -4.02 -8.45 -13.09
N SER A 21 -4.55 -9.34 -13.93
CA SER A 21 -4.22 -10.77 -13.93
C SER A 21 -2.72 -11.02 -14.10
N TYR A 22 -2.08 -10.32 -15.05
CA TYR A 22 -0.64 -10.42 -15.27
C TYR A 22 0.17 -9.92 -14.07
N ILE A 23 -0.22 -8.79 -13.47
CA ILE A 23 0.44 -8.25 -12.27
C ILE A 23 0.31 -9.24 -11.10
N ALA A 24 -0.91 -9.74 -10.83
CA ALA A 24 -1.16 -10.70 -9.77
C ALA A 24 -0.29 -11.96 -9.95
N LYS A 25 -0.25 -12.52 -11.16
CA LYS A 25 0.57 -13.71 -11.45
C LYS A 25 2.07 -13.46 -11.22
N THR A 26 2.58 -12.37 -11.78
CA THR A 26 4.03 -12.12 -11.81
C THR A 26 4.58 -11.60 -10.48
N GLN A 27 3.89 -10.64 -9.86
CA GLN A 27 4.33 -10.03 -8.61
C GLN A 27 4.18 -10.99 -7.44
N SER A 28 3.10 -11.80 -7.39
CA SER A 28 2.93 -12.81 -6.33
C SER A 28 4.01 -13.87 -6.35
N TYR A 29 4.37 -14.36 -7.54
CA TYR A 29 5.46 -15.31 -7.68
C TYR A 29 6.79 -14.73 -7.20
N ARG A 30 7.12 -13.50 -7.62
CA ARG A 30 8.36 -12.81 -7.20
C ARG A 30 8.40 -12.57 -5.69
N PHE A 31 7.28 -12.10 -5.15
CA PHE A 31 7.10 -11.89 -3.71
C PHE A 31 7.29 -13.19 -2.95
N ARG A 32 6.56 -14.25 -3.31
CA ARG A 32 6.63 -15.54 -2.63
C ARG A 32 8.03 -16.14 -2.69
N LYS A 33 8.69 -16.09 -3.84
CA LYS A 33 10.08 -16.55 -3.97
C LYS A 33 11.01 -15.82 -3.00
N LYS A 34 10.96 -14.48 -2.97
CA LYS A 34 11.82 -13.69 -2.07
C LYS A 34 11.46 -13.87 -0.60
N TRP A 35 10.20 -14.12 -0.31
CA TRP A 35 9.76 -14.48 1.03
C TRP A 35 10.35 -15.82 1.46
N ASP A 36 10.21 -16.84 0.62
CA ASP A 36 10.69 -18.19 0.89
C ASP A 36 12.22 -18.22 1.03
N ASP A 37 12.94 -17.41 0.25
CA ASP A 37 14.40 -17.27 0.30
C ASP A 37 14.90 -16.68 1.65
N TYR A 38 14.10 -15.86 2.34
CA TYR A 38 14.63 -15.03 3.45
C TYR A 38 13.75 -14.93 4.70
N LEU A 39 12.44 -14.72 4.57
CA LEU A 39 11.53 -14.52 5.71
C LEU A 39 10.78 -15.77 6.16
N LYS A 40 10.78 -16.85 5.36
CA LYS A 40 10.13 -18.12 5.71
C LYS A 40 10.51 -18.70 7.08
N PRO A 41 11.77 -18.61 7.56
CA PRO A 41 12.10 -19.10 8.91
C PRO A 41 11.38 -18.35 10.04
N LEU A 42 10.89 -17.14 9.79
CA LEU A 42 10.19 -16.31 10.77
C LEU A 42 8.67 -16.46 10.61
N ASN A 43 8.19 -16.45 9.37
CA ASN A 43 6.79 -16.60 9.03
C ASN A 43 6.67 -17.45 7.76
N ASP A 44 6.15 -18.66 7.87
CA ASP A 44 6.04 -19.63 6.79
C ASP A 44 4.82 -19.42 5.89
N ASN A 45 3.83 -18.65 6.37
CA ASN A 45 2.52 -18.47 5.76
C ASN A 45 2.18 -16.99 5.56
N PRO A 46 2.92 -16.25 4.71
CA PRO A 46 2.52 -14.91 4.32
C PRO A 46 1.20 -14.93 3.56
N HIS A 47 0.44 -13.84 3.63
CA HIS A 47 -0.63 -13.61 2.67
C HIS A 47 -0.03 -13.42 1.27
N VAL A 48 -0.61 -14.05 0.26
CA VAL A 48 -0.16 -13.99 -1.13
C VAL A 48 -1.36 -13.62 -2.00
N VAL A 49 -1.13 -12.81 -3.03
CA VAL A 49 -2.19 -12.44 -3.97
C VAL A 49 -2.57 -13.63 -4.83
N ARG A 50 -3.87 -13.96 -4.85
CA ARG A 50 -4.39 -15.03 -5.70
C ARG A 50 -4.16 -14.73 -7.18
N ASN A 51 -4.03 -15.79 -7.97
CA ASN A 51 -4.09 -15.66 -9.41
C ASN A 51 -5.50 -15.27 -9.85
N ILE A 52 -5.60 -14.52 -10.95
CA ILE A 52 -6.86 -14.17 -11.59
C ILE A 52 -6.91 -14.91 -12.93
N PRO A 53 -7.57 -16.08 -13.02
CA PRO A 53 -7.75 -16.77 -14.29
C PRO A 53 -8.56 -15.89 -15.23
N LEU A 54 -8.08 -15.75 -16.47
CA LEU A 54 -8.76 -14.98 -17.49
C LEU A 54 -8.76 -15.75 -18.80
N ASP A 55 -9.97 -15.95 -19.31
CA ASP A 55 -10.23 -16.40 -20.68
C ASP A 55 -10.91 -15.21 -21.36
N LYS A 56 -10.26 -14.68 -22.39
CA LYS A 56 -10.69 -13.43 -23.01
C LYS A 56 -12.01 -13.59 -23.75
N GLU A 57 -12.19 -14.71 -24.45
CA GLU A 57 -13.41 -14.96 -25.23
C GLU A 57 -14.60 -15.15 -24.32
N ARG A 58 -14.44 -15.97 -23.27
CA ARG A 58 -15.50 -16.19 -22.29
C ARG A 58 -15.83 -14.93 -21.51
N PHE A 59 -14.85 -14.07 -21.23
CA PHE A 59 -15.10 -12.79 -20.56
C PHE A 59 -16.00 -11.85 -21.39
N ILE A 60 -15.82 -11.84 -22.71
CA ILE A 60 -16.66 -11.05 -23.62
C ILE A 60 -18.03 -11.69 -23.79
N ASN A 61 -18.11 -13.02 -23.96
CA ASN A 61 -19.34 -13.68 -24.40
C ASN A 61 -20.23 -14.20 -23.25
N GLU A 62 -19.66 -14.48 -22.06
CA GLU A 62 -20.37 -15.09 -20.95
C GLU A 62 -20.44 -14.15 -19.74
N ILE A 63 -21.62 -13.56 -19.48
CA ILE A 63 -21.81 -12.61 -18.37
C ILE A 63 -21.51 -13.23 -16.99
N ASP A 64 -21.82 -14.52 -16.81
CA ASP A 64 -21.52 -15.24 -15.57
C ASP A 64 -20.02 -15.42 -15.34
N TYR A 65 -19.29 -15.77 -16.40
CA TYR A 65 -17.83 -15.84 -16.34
C TYR A 65 -17.22 -14.47 -16.03
N ARG A 66 -17.71 -13.42 -16.70
CA ARG A 66 -17.30 -12.04 -16.45
C ARG A 66 -17.47 -11.64 -14.98
N ILE A 67 -18.66 -11.87 -14.41
CA ILE A 67 -18.95 -11.59 -12.99
C ILE A 67 -17.98 -12.35 -12.08
N ASN A 68 -17.71 -13.62 -12.37
CA ASN A 68 -16.78 -14.44 -11.57
C ASN A 68 -15.33 -13.90 -11.64
N VAL A 69 -14.87 -13.51 -12.83
CA VAL A 69 -13.57 -12.88 -12.99
C VAL A 69 -13.48 -11.58 -12.21
N LEU A 70 -14.49 -10.71 -12.27
CA LEU A 70 -14.51 -9.46 -11.51
C LEU A 70 -14.48 -9.70 -9.99
N LYS A 71 -15.16 -10.74 -9.48
CA LYS A 71 -15.05 -11.18 -8.08
C LYS A 71 -13.63 -11.62 -7.73
N ASN A 72 -12.97 -12.39 -8.61
CA ASN A 72 -11.58 -12.76 -8.38
C ASN A 72 -10.63 -11.55 -8.36
N VAL A 73 -10.87 -10.54 -9.21
CA VAL A 73 -10.09 -9.29 -9.19
C VAL A 73 -10.31 -8.56 -7.87
N GLU A 74 -11.55 -8.43 -7.40
CA GLU A 74 -11.89 -7.80 -6.12
C GLU A 74 -11.20 -8.51 -4.95
N GLN A 75 -11.25 -9.84 -4.90
CA GLN A 75 -10.59 -10.61 -3.84
C GLN A 75 -9.06 -10.50 -3.93
N ALA A 76 -8.47 -10.44 -5.12
CA ALA A 76 -7.03 -10.20 -5.30
C ALA A 76 -6.62 -8.80 -4.81
N MET A 77 -7.51 -7.79 -4.87
CA MET A 77 -7.25 -6.47 -4.25
C MET A 77 -7.14 -6.57 -2.74
N VAL A 78 -8.02 -7.35 -2.11
CA VAL A 78 -7.98 -7.62 -0.68
C VAL A 78 -6.69 -8.36 -0.33
N ASP A 79 -6.33 -9.39 -1.10
CA ASP A 79 -5.09 -10.12 -0.86
C ASP A 79 -3.84 -9.23 -0.99
N GLY A 80 -3.82 -8.31 -1.95
CA GLY A 80 -2.74 -7.34 -2.13
C GLY A 80 -2.52 -6.48 -0.89
N PHE A 81 -3.62 -6.04 -0.27
CA PHE A 81 -3.59 -5.27 0.97
C PHE A 81 -2.99 -6.10 2.11
N TYR A 82 -3.48 -7.34 2.31
CA TYR A 82 -2.99 -8.22 3.36
C TYR A 82 -1.57 -8.76 3.12
N SER A 83 -1.11 -8.81 1.87
CA SER A 83 0.28 -9.14 1.53
C SER A 83 1.23 -8.05 2.02
N ILE A 84 0.86 -6.77 1.83
CA ILE A 84 1.61 -5.63 2.37
C ILE A 84 1.61 -5.66 3.90
N LYS A 85 0.45 -5.93 4.51
CA LYS A 85 0.33 -6.09 5.96
C LYS A 85 1.24 -7.20 6.48
N SER A 86 1.29 -8.35 5.80
CA SER A 86 2.16 -9.48 6.15
C SER A 86 3.63 -9.07 6.16
N VAL A 87 4.08 -8.30 5.16
CA VAL A 87 5.45 -7.73 5.13
C VAL A 87 5.72 -6.88 6.37
N LEU A 88 4.86 -5.91 6.65
CA LEU A 88 5.06 -4.99 7.78
C LEU A 88 5.06 -5.73 9.11
N GLN A 89 4.08 -6.59 9.36
CA GLN A 89 3.98 -7.35 10.60
C GLN A 89 5.17 -8.30 10.78
N THR A 90 5.61 -8.99 9.72
CA THR A 90 6.77 -9.88 9.82
C THR A 90 8.06 -9.08 10.07
N LEU A 91 8.22 -7.92 9.43
CA LEU A 91 9.39 -7.08 9.65
C LEU A 91 9.44 -6.52 11.09
N TYR A 92 8.35 -5.94 11.58
CA TYR A 92 8.32 -5.24 12.87
C TYR A 92 8.07 -6.12 14.08
N ASN A 93 7.34 -7.23 13.95
CA ASN A 93 6.99 -8.07 15.10
C ASN A 93 7.92 -9.28 15.26
N GLN A 94 8.73 -9.59 14.23
CA GLN A 94 9.56 -10.80 14.24
C GLN A 94 10.98 -10.50 13.78
N TYR A 95 11.16 -9.99 12.56
CA TYR A 95 12.48 -9.88 11.94
C TYR A 95 13.40 -8.90 12.68
N PHE A 96 12.93 -7.69 13.00
CA PHE A 96 13.77 -6.66 13.61
C PHE A 96 14.25 -6.95 15.03
N ASP A 97 13.74 -8.01 15.66
CA ASP A 97 14.18 -8.50 16.96
C ASP A 97 14.82 -9.90 16.88
N SER A 98 14.92 -10.47 15.67
CA SER A 98 15.45 -11.81 15.40
C SER A 98 16.99 -11.86 15.36
N GLU A 99 17.54 -13.05 15.64
CA GLU A 99 18.98 -13.32 15.44
C GLU A 99 19.40 -13.21 13.97
N LEU A 100 18.50 -13.51 13.03
CA LEU A 100 18.75 -13.33 11.59
C LEU A 100 19.13 -11.87 11.29
N PHE A 101 18.39 -10.91 11.86
CA PHE A 101 18.65 -9.50 11.67
C PHE A 101 19.93 -9.03 12.36
N LYS A 102 20.18 -9.49 13.59
CA LYS A 102 21.39 -9.15 14.36
C LYS A 102 22.66 -9.64 13.68
N ASN A 103 22.60 -10.80 13.04
CA ASN A 103 23.73 -11.37 12.29
C ASN A 103 23.97 -10.68 10.95
N ASP A 104 22.94 -10.10 10.35
CA ASP A 104 23.02 -9.49 9.03
C ASP A 104 23.50 -8.04 9.05
N PHE A 105 23.30 -7.32 10.15
CA PHE A 105 23.53 -5.87 10.24
C PHE A 105 24.26 -5.47 11.52
N SER A 106 25.09 -4.42 11.46
CA SER A 106 25.70 -3.82 12.66
C SER A 106 24.63 -3.17 13.54
N GLU A 107 24.92 -2.96 14.82
CA GLU A 107 23.97 -2.29 15.74
C GLU A 107 23.49 -0.93 15.23
N GLU A 108 24.39 -0.14 14.63
CA GLU A 108 24.04 1.14 14.02
C GLU A 108 23.06 0.97 12.85
N ASP A 109 23.35 0.04 11.93
CA ASP A 109 22.48 -0.23 10.79
C ASP A 109 21.15 -0.84 11.24
N GLN A 110 21.15 -1.68 12.28
CA GLN A 110 19.95 -2.29 12.82
C GLN A 110 18.93 -1.24 13.26
N LEU A 111 19.38 -0.22 13.99
CA LEU A 111 18.51 0.87 14.42
C LEU A 111 17.99 1.68 13.23
N ILE A 112 18.89 2.09 12.31
CA ILE A 112 18.54 2.92 11.16
C ILE A 112 17.56 2.19 10.22
N LEU A 113 17.73 0.88 10.05
CA LEU A 113 16.93 0.08 9.12
C LEU A 113 15.44 0.09 9.49
N LYS A 114 15.09 0.03 10.79
CA LYS A 114 13.69 0.12 11.24
C LYS A 114 13.03 1.40 10.72
N TYR A 115 13.71 2.54 10.87
CA TYR A 115 13.23 3.84 10.35
C TYR A 115 13.22 3.92 8.81
N CYS A 116 14.24 3.37 8.15
CA CYS A 116 14.31 3.31 6.69
C CYS A 116 13.13 2.54 6.09
N VAL A 117 12.83 1.35 6.61
CA VAL A 117 11.70 0.54 6.13
C VAL A 117 10.37 1.26 6.34
N ALA A 118 10.18 1.90 7.50
CA ALA A 118 8.98 2.73 7.74
C ALA A 118 8.82 3.80 6.67
N LYS A 119 9.90 4.55 6.40
CA LYS A 119 9.92 5.61 5.40
C LYS A 119 9.62 5.07 4.01
N GLU A 120 10.28 3.99 3.59
CA GLU A 120 10.16 3.45 2.24
C GLU A 120 8.78 2.80 1.96
N ILE A 121 8.12 2.24 2.97
CA ILE A 121 6.78 1.66 2.80
C ILE A 121 5.71 2.69 3.15
N LEU A 122 5.63 3.10 4.41
CA LEU A 122 4.53 3.94 4.92
C LEU A 122 4.59 5.37 4.41
N GLY A 123 5.79 5.91 4.21
CA GLY A 123 5.98 7.25 3.64
C GLY A 123 5.54 7.31 2.18
N ASN A 124 5.79 6.23 1.41
CA ASN A 124 5.38 6.12 0.01
C ASN A 124 3.91 5.68 -0.16
N LEU A 125 3.35 4.97 0.82
CA LEU A 125 1.99 4.42 0.82
C LEU A 125 1.10 5.07 1.88
N ILE A 126 1.01 6.40 1.86
CA ILE A 126 0.16 7.17 2.80
C ILE A 126 -1.30 6.67 2.79
N GLN A 127 -1.84 6.27 1.64
CA GLN A 127 -3.20 5.73 1.54
C GLN A 127 -3.36 4.39 2.26
N PHE A 128 -2.36 3.50 2.18
CA PHE A 128 -2.35 2.26 2.96
C PHE A 128 -2.29 2.58 4.45
N ASN A 129 -1.37 3.47 4.84
CA ASN A 129 -1.16 3.81 6.24
C ASN A 129 -2.38 4.47 6.90
N LYS A 130 -3.19 5.22 6.14
CA LYS A 130 -4.49 5.73 6.60
C LYS A 130 -5.50 4.64 6.97
N ILE A 131 -5.37 3.46 6.37
CA ILE A 131 -6.28 2.33 6.56
C ILE A 131 -5.71 1.37 7.63
N ASP A 132 -4.40 1.13 7.63
CA ASP A 132 -3.72 0.20 8.54
C ASP A 132 -2.40 0.80 9.04
N HIS A 133 -2.49 1.57 10.13
CA HIS A 133 -1.33 2.15 10.81
C HIS A 133 -0.82 1.28 11.97
N GLU A 134 -1.64 0.37 12.48
CA GLU A 134 -1.36 -0.46 13.66
C GLU A 134 -0.32 -1.55 13.41
N SER A 135 -0.09 -1.93 12.14
CA SER A 135 0.92 -2.93 11.78
C SER A 135 2.36 -2.47 12.03
N VAL A 136 2.57 -1.20 12.39
CA VAL A 136 3.88 -0.62 12.67
C VAL A 136 3.81 0.26 13.92
N PRO A 137 4.77 0.18 14.85
CA PRO A 137 4.78 1.04 16.03
C PRO A 137 4.72 2.53 15.68
N ILE A 138 4.00 3.30 16.51
CA ILE A 138 3.65 4.69 16.22
C ILE A 138 4.85 5.61 15.96
N LYS A 139 5.98 5.37 16.63
CA LYS A 139 7.20 6.17 16.44
C LYS A 139 7.71 6.14 14.99
N PHE A 140 7.61 4.98 14.35
CA PHE A 140 8.00 4.79 12.96
C PHE A 140 6.96 5.41 12.00
N ASN A 141 5.68 5.37 12.34
CA ASN A 141 4.62 6.08 11.62
C ASN A 141 4.85 7.60 11.60
N ILE A 142 5.14 8.18 12.78
CA ILE A 142 5.47 9.61 12.92
C ILE A 142 6.66 9.96 12.03
N MET A 143 7.74 9.18 12.10
CA MET A 143 8.93 9.45 11.30
C MET A 143 8.68 9.28 9.80
N ALA A 144 8.06 8.19 9.35
CA ALA A 144 7.78 7.97 7.93
C ALA A 144 6.96 9.12 7.32
N ARG A 145 5.98 9.63 8.08
CA ARG A 145 5.09 10.71 7.65
C ARG A 145 5.80 12.06 7.59
N ASN A 146 6.61 12.39 8.59
CA ASN A 146 7.17 13.72 8.74
C ASN A 146 8.55 13.87 8.09
N TYR A 147 9.30 12.77 7.97
CA TYR A 147 10.56 12.73 7.23
C TYR A 147 10.34 13.07 5.75
N THR A 148 9.29 12.51 5.14
CA THR A 148 9.00 12.68 3.71
C THR A 148 8.47 14.07 3.35
N LEU A 149 7.81 14.77 4.28
CA LEU A 149 7.25 16.09 4.01
C LEU A 149 8.30 17.21 4.12
N ILE A 150 9.15 17.23 5.15
CA ILE A 150 10.11 18.33 5.37
C ILE A 150 11.35 17.87 6.17
N LYS A 151 11.73 16.59 6.17
CA LYS A 151 12.88 16.06 6.94
C LYS A 151 12.95 16.58 8.39
N MET A 152 11.80 16.75 9.05
CA MET A 152 11.72 17.31 10.41
C MET A 152 12.51 18.63 10.55
N LYS A 153 12.30 19.66 9.72
CA LYS A 153 13.00 20.96 9.83
C LYS A 153 12.44 21.85 10.97
N GLY A 154 12.45 21.35 12.21
CA GLY A 154 11.98 22.11 13.38
C GLY A 154 10.47 22.11 13.52
N GLN A 155 9.85 20.94 13.35
CA GLN A 155 8.40 20.81 13.54
C GLN A 155 8.03 20.86 15.02
N THR A 156 6.89 21.45 15.30
CA THR A 156 6.29 21.56 16.63
C THR A 156 5.35 20.39 16.94
N ASP A 157 5.02 20.21 18.21
CA ASP A 157 4.05 19.20 18.67
C ASP A 157 2.73 19.30 17.90
N ALA A 158 2.22 20.51 17.72
CA ALA A 158 0.98 20.77 17.00
C ALA A 158 1.06 20.33 15.52
N GLU A 159 2.20 20.57 14.86
CA GLU A 159 2.43 20.15 13.48
C GLU A 159 2.54 18.62 13.36
N ILE A 160 3.24 17.96 14.28
CA ILE A 160 3.35 16.49 14.30
C ILE A 160 1.96 15.87 14.55
N LEU A 161 1.21 16.35 15.53
CA LEU A 161 -0.16 15.89 15.82
C LEU A 161 -1.08 16.09 14.61
N ALA A 162 -1.04 17.27 13.97
CA ALA A 162 -1.81 17.52 12.75
C ALA A 162 -1.41 16.60 11.59
N SER A 163 -0.13 16.25 11.50
CA SER A 163 0.41 15.37 10.46
C SER A 163 -0.05 13.92 10.63
N ILE A 164 -0.05 13.38 11.86
CA ILE A 164 -0.51 12.01 12.14
C ILE A 164 -2.04 11.89 12.14
N LYS A 165 -2.79 12.94 12.48
CA LYS A 165 -4.25 12.98 12.30
C LYS A 165 -4.66 12.76 10.84
N LYS A 166 -3.83 13.19 9.88
CA LYS A 166 -4.07 12.92 8.45
C LYS A 166 -3.93 11.42 8.08
N LEU A 167 -3.34 10.62 8.95
CA LEU A 167 -3.25 9.16 8.87
C LEU A 167 -4.38 8.46 9.63
N ASN A 168 -5.39 9.19 10.09
CA ASN A 168 -6.46 8.70 10.97
C ASN A 168 -5.96 8.20 12.34
N ILE A 169 -4.76 8.63 12.77
CA ILE A 169 -4.27 8.40 14.12
C ILE A 169 -4.74 9.57 14.99
N THR A 170 -5.83 9.39 15.73
CA THR A 170 -6.47 10.48 16.50
C THR A 170 -6.22 10.41 18.00
N ASP A 171 -5.86 9.24 18.52
CA ASP A 171 -5.90 8.95 19.96
C ASP A 171 -4.53 9.13 20.63
N VAL A 172 -3.76 10.11 20.14
CA VAL A 172 -2.42 10.43 20.63
C VAL A 172 -2.49 11.76 21.36
N SER A 173 -2.35 11.72 22.69
CA SER A 173 -2.29 12.93 23.49
C SER A 173 -0.95 13.65 23.29
N LEU A 174 -0.87 14.91 23.70
CA LEU A 174 0.39 15.65 23.73
C LEU A 174 1.43 14.96 24.63
N SER A 175 0.99 14.36 25.75
CA SER A 175 1.90 13.65 26.64
C SER A 175 2.45 12.39 26.00
N ASP A 176 1.63 11.66 25.23
CA ASP A 176 2.07 10.45 24.53
C ASP A 176 3.03 10.81 23.41
N LEU A 177 2.73 11.88 22.66
CA LEU A 177 3.64 12.39 21.64
C LEU A 177 5.00 12.74 22.25
N ASN A 178 5.04 13.47 23.36
CA ASN A 178 6.30 13.85 23.99
C ASN A 178 7.14 12.61 24.36
N LYS A 179 6.54 11.58 24.96
CA LYS A 179 7.22 10.31 25.27
C LYS A 179 7.78 9.65 24.01
N ILE A 180 6.97 9.56 22.95
CA ILE A 180 7.40 8.97 21.68
C ILE A 180 8.55 9.75 21.04
N MET A 181 8.52 11.08 21.10
CA MET A 181 9.57 11.93 20.55
C MET A 181 10.86 11.84 21.37
N GLU A 182 10.78 11.70 22.69
CA GLU A 182 11.92 11.40 23.56
C GLU A 182 12.54 10.03 23.24
N GLU A 183 11.72 9.00 22.95
CA GLU A 183 12.23 7.72 22.45
C GLU A 183 12.99 7.89 21.13
N ILE A 184 12.42 8.59 20.14
CA ILE A 184 13.11 8.84 18.86
C ILE A 184 14.39 9.66 19.04
N GLN A 185 14.43 10.57 20.03
CA GLN A 185 15.64 11.30 20.39
C GLN A 185 16.70 10.37 21.02
N SER A 186 16.30 9.45 21.88
CA SER A 186 17.20 8.45 22.49
C SER A 186 17.80 7.49 21.45
N ASP A 187 17.04 7.18 20.39
CA ASP A 187 17.52 6.47 19.20
C ASP A 187 18.53 7.32 18.37
N GLY A 188 18.76 8.57 18.76
CA GLY A 188 19.70 9.49 18.12
C GLY A 188 19.27 9.97 16.73
N ILE A 189 18.00 9.80 16.37
CA ILE A 189 17.46 10.17 15.05
C ILE A 189 17.14 11.66 14.98
N ILE A 190 16.59 12.22 16.05
CA ILE A 190 16.24 13.63 16.14
C ILE A 190 16.93 14.32 17.32
N SER A 191 16.83 15.64 17.33
CA SER A 191 17.11 16.50 18.47
C SER A 191 15.86 17.29 18.82
N ILE A 192 15.64 17.48 20.12
CA ILE A 192 14.53 18.27 20.65
C ILE A 192 15.09 19.60 21.15
N LYS A 193 14.59 20.71 20.61
CA LYS A 193 14.94 22.07 21.05
C LYS A 193 13.72 22.73 21.69
N LYS A 194 13.87 23.22 22.92
CA LYS A 194 12.80 23.94 23.62
C LYS A 194 12.96 25.44 23.38
N LYS A 195 11.90 26.12 22.94
CA LYS A 195 11.84 27.58 22.86
C LYS A 195 10.53 28.07 23.46
N GLY A 196 10.62 28.67 24.65
CA GLY A 196 9.45 29.02 25.45
C GLY A 196 8.67 27.78 25.87
N LYS A 197 7.37 27.75 25.55
CA LYS A 197 6.48 26.62 25.85
C LYS A 197 6.48 25.51 24.77
N ASN A 198 7.11 25.75 23.62
CA ASN A 198 7.05 24.85 22.48
C ASN A 198 8.31 23.99 22.36
N GLN A 199 8.13 22.74 21.97
CA GLN A 199 9.22 21.89 21.50
C GLN A 199 9.34 21.94 19.99
N PHE A 200 10.57 21.81 19.50
CA PHE A 200 10.91 21.82 18.08
C PHE A 200 11.79 20.61 17.78
N TYR A 201 11.31 19.76 16.88
CA TYR A 201 11.94 18.51 16.52
C TYR A 201 12.74 18.67 15.24
N VAL A 202 14.05 18.39 15.31
CA VAL A 202 14.99 18.54 14.20
C VAL A 202 15.68 17.22 13.91
N LEU A 203 15.72 16.80 12.65
CA LEU A 203 16.50 15.62 12.25
C LEU A 203 17.98 15.81 12.61
N LYS A 204 18.54 14.87 13.38
CA LYS A 204 19.95 14.91 13.82
C LYS A 204 20.87 14.26 12.80
N LYS A 205 20.43 13.17 12.18
CA LYS A 205 21.17 12.43 11.14
C LYS A 205 20.21 11.94 10.05
N GLU A 206 20.70 11.89 8.80
CA GLU A 206 19.96 11.26 7.71
C GLU A 206 19.83 9.75 7.96
N LEU A 207 18.73 9.16 7.50
CA LEU A 207 18.48 7.72 7.57
C LEU A 207 19.29 7.02 6.47
N LEU A 208 20.60 6.89 6.69
CA LEU A 208 21.54 6.27 5.75
C LEU A 208 22.21 5.08 6.41
N LEU A 209 22.15 3.94 5.73
CA LEU A 209 22.89 2.75 6.13
C LEU A 209 24.38 2.92 5.81
N SER A 210 25.22 2.20 6.55
CA SER A 210 26.61 1.98 6.19
C SER A 210 26.72 1.36 4.79
N ARG A 211 27.89 1.45 4.16
CA ARG A 211 28.12 0.83 2.84
C ARG A 211 27.85 -0.68 2.87
N LYS A 212 28.29 -1.37 3.94
CA LYS A 212 28.07 -2.82 4.11
C LYS A 212 26.59 -3.11 4.34
N GLY A 213 25.93 -2.36 5.23
CA GLY A 213 24.50 -2.46 5.48
C GLY A 213 23.67 -2.27 4.23
N LYS A 214 23.99 -1.26 3.40
CA LYS A 214 23.29 -1.03 2.13
C LYS A 214 23.42 -2.19 1.15
N ILE A 215 24.61 -2.77 1.01
CA ILE A 215 24.82 -3.95 0.14
C ILE A 215 23.99 -5.13 0.65
N ARG A 216 24.01 -5.39 1.96
CA ARG A 216 23.20 -6.47 2.55
C ARG A 216 21.71 -6.21 2.34
N TYR A 217 21.22 -5.03 2.69
CA TYR A 217 19.83 -4.62 2.49
C TYR A 217 19.35 -4.85 1.06
N ASN A 218 20.12 -4.39 0.07
CA ASN A 218 19.77 -4.56 -1.35
C ASN A 218 19.63 -6.03 -1.75
N ASN A 219 20.45 -6.92 -1.18
CA ASN A 219 20.46 -8.33 -1.51
C ASN A 219 19.30 -9.10 -0.87
N VAL A 220 18.98 -8.80 0.40
CA VAL A 220 18.04 -9.62 1.18
C VAL A 220 16.67 -8.99 1.41
N LEU A 221 16.61 -7.68 1.65
CA LEU A 221 15.38 -7.01 2.09
C LEU A 221 14.74 -6.12 1.03
N GLN A 222 15.54 -5.45 0.20
CA GLN A 222 15.02 -4.48 -0.77
C GLN A 222 13.88 -5.04 -1.64
N PRO A 223 13.94 -6.26 -2.20
CA PRO A 223 12.82 -6.80 -2.98
C PRO A 223 11.51 -6.90 -2.21
N LEU A 224 11.57 -7.19 -0.90
CA LEU A 224 10.41 -7.31 -0.01
C LEU A 224 9.90 -5.94 0.44
N VAL A 225 10.80 -4.96 0.61
CA VAL A 225 10.46 -3.58 1.00
C VAL A 225 9.94 -2.76 -0.17
N ASP A 226 10.44 -3.00 -1.38
CA ASP A 226 10.00 -2.31 -2.60
C ASP A 226 8.67 -2.89 -3.13
N PHE A 227 8.40 -4.18 -2.90
CA PHE A 227 7.19 -4.87 -3.37
C PHE A 227 5.90 -4.12 -3.02
N PRO A 228 5.63 -3.70 -1.77
CA PRO A 228 4.42 -2.97 -1.42
C PRO A 228 4.16 -1.77 -2.31
N THR A 229 5.19 -0.92 -2.51
CA THR A 229 5.04 0.31 -3.27
C THR A 229 4.84 0.03 -4.76
N LEU A 230 5.61 -0.92 -5.32
CA LEU A 230 5.50 -1.30 -6.72
C LEU A 230 4.16 -1.96 -7.03
N PHE A 231 3.73 -2.89 -6.17
CA PHE A 231 2.43 -3.55 -6.30
C PHE A 231 1.30 -2.54 -6.18
N TRP A 232 1.30 -1.70 -5.15
CA TRP A 232 0.24 -0.71 -4.95
C TRP A 232 0.12 0.24 -6.14
N ARG A 233 1.27 0.71 -6.66
CA ARG A 233 1.30 1.67 -7.76
C ARG A 233 0.83 1.09 -9.10
N SER A 234 0.95 -0.22 -9.29
CA SER A 234 0.57 -0.90 -10.52
C SER A 234 -0.83 -1.50 -10.43
N PHE A 235 -1.12 -2.26 -9.38
CA PHE A 235 -2.35 -3.03 -9.24
C PHE A 235 -3.57 -2.17 -8.90
N TYR A 236 -3.42 -1.13 -8.08
CA TYR A 236 -4.53 -0.21 -7.74
C TYR A 236 -4.61 1.02 -8.65
N ASN A 237 -3.99 0.95 -9.84
CA ASN A 237 -4.11 1.97 -10.87
C ASN A 237 -4.95 1.43 -12.03
N ILE A 238 -6.20 1.87 -12.08
CA ILE A 238 -7.20 1.45 -13.06
C ILE A 238 -7.75 2.65 -13.86
N ARG A 239 -6.94 3.70 -14.00
CA ARG A 239 -7.34 4.96 -14.66
C ARG A 239 -7.84 4.78 -16.09
N GLU A 240 -7.48 3.67 -16.74
CA GLU A 240 -7.98 3.33 -18.07
C GLU A 240 -9.50 3.11 -18.09
N LEU A 241 -10.11 2.82 -16.94
CA LEU A 241 -11.57 2.75 -16.77
C LEU A 241 -12.23 4.12 -16.52
N ASN A 242 -11.47 5.23 -16.48
CA ASN A 242 -12.03 6.58 -16.28
C ASN A 242 -12.59 7.14 -17.60
N VAL A 243 -13.67 6.53 -18.08
CA VAL A 243 -14.36 6.83 -19.34
C VAL A 243 -15.81 7.22 -19.08
N SER A 244 -16.44 7.85 -20.07
CA SER A 244 -17.86 8.21 -20.03
C SER A 244 -18.65 7.25 -20.94
N PRO A 245 -19.55 6.41 -20.41
CA PRO A 245 -20.44 5.61 -21.25
C PRO A 245 -21.39 6.51 -22.07
N ASP A 246 -21.62 6.16 -23.34
CA ASP A 246 -22.57 6.85 -24.22
C ASP A 246 -24.02 6.70 -23.76
N GLU A 247 -24.94 7.38 -24.45
CA GLU A 247 -26.38 7.38 -24.11
C GLU A 247 -27.07 6.02 -24.26
N ASN A 248 -26.49 5.11 -25.05
CA ASN A 248 -27.06 3.80 -25.34
C ASN A 248 -26.61 2.71 -24.35
N CYS A 249 -25.63 3.01 -23.49
CA CYS A 249 -25.16 2.08 -22.48
C CYS A 249 -26.23 1.75 -21.44
N THR A 250 -26.47 0.46 -21.22
CA THR A 250 -27.40 -0.01 -20.20
C THR A 250 -27.01 0.53 -18.82
N TYR A 251 -27.97 1.05 -18.04
CA TYR A 251 -27.73 1.67 -16.72
C TYR A 251 -26.61 2.75 -16.69
N ARG A 252 -26.48 3.53 -17.77
CA ARG A 252 -25.46 4.57 -17.97
C ARG A 252 -25.13 5.41 -16.73
N ASP A 253 -26.13 5.97 -16.06
CA ASP A 253 -25.90 6.90 -14.93
C ASP A 253 -25.18 6.22 -13.76
N PHE A 254 -25.56 4.96 -13.47
CA PHE A 254 -24.89 4.16 -12.48
C PHE A 254 -23.45 3.88 -12.90
N LEU A 255 -23.24 3.41 -14.14
CA LEU A 255 -21.92 3.07 -14.65
C LEU A 255 -20.99 4.30 -14.66
N THR A 256 -21.47 5.46 -15.12
CA THR A 256 -20.74 6.74 -15.11
C THR A 256 -20.26 7.12 -13.71
N LYS A 257 -21.14 7.02 -12.71
CA LYS A 257 -20.80 7.30 -11.30
C LYS A 257 -19.71 6.37 -10.79
N VAL A 258 -19.79 5.09 -11.12
CA VAL A 258 -18.79 4.08 -10.74
C VAL A 258 -17.45 4.38 -11.39
N LEU A 259 -17.42 4.54 -12.71
CA LEU A 259 -16.19 4.72 -13.48
C LEU A 259 -15.43 6.02 -13.14
N SER A 260 -16.13 7.07 -12.72
CA SER A 260 -15.49 8.31 -12.25
C SER A 260 -14.52 8.09 -11.07
N LYS A 261 -14.71 7.02 -10.27
CA LYS A 261 -13.83 6.69 -9.15
C LYS A 261 -12.46 6.19 -9.62
N SER A 262 -12.37 5.66 -10.84
CA SER A 262 -11.12 5.20 -11.46
C SER A 262 -10.10 6.32 -11.68
N ALA A 263 -10.52 7.60 -11.63
CA ALA A 263 -9.60 8.74 -11.70
C ALA A 263 -8.58 8.76 -10.55
N THR A 264 -8.98 8.23 -9.39
CA THR A 264 -8.15 8.19 -8.18
C THR A 264 -7.49 6.82 -8.02
N GLN A 265 -6.17 6.83 -7.91
CA GLN A 265 -5.40 5.62 -7.60
C GLN A 265 -5.52 5.24 -6.12
N GLY A 266 -5.61 3.95 -5.82
CA GLY A 266 -5.56 3.42 -4.46
C GLY A 266 -6.55 2.28 -4.20
N TYR A 267 -6.36 1.58 -3.07
CA TYR A 267 -7.21 0.45 -2.70
C TYR A 267 -8.70 0.78 -2.70
N ALA A 268 -9.14 1.77 -1.90
CA ALA A 268 -10.57 2.05 -1.72
C ALA A 268 -11.29 2.47 -3.03
N PRO A 269 -10.75 3.39 -3.86
CA PRO A 269 -11.35 3.69 -5.17
C PRO A 269 -11.44 2.46 -6.08
N THR A 270 -10.35 1.70 -6.18
CA THR A 270 -10.27 0.52 -7.06
C THR A 270 -11.26 -0.56 -6.63
N HIS A 271 -11.27 -0.90 -5.34
CA HIS A 271 -12.19 -1.86 -4.74
C HIS A 271 -13.65 -1.46 -4.97
N THR A 272 -13.97 -0.18 -4.76
CA THR A 272 -15.30 0.37 -5.02
C THR A 272 -15.72 0.19 -6.47
N VAL A 273 -14.83 0.42 -7.44
CA VAL A 273 -15.13 0.23 -8.86
C VAL A 273 -15.51 -1.22 -9.12
N PHE A 274 -14.66 -2.18 -8.75
CA PHE A 274 -14.91 -3.59 -9.06
C PHE A 274 -16.12 -4.17 -8.33
N VAL A 275 -16.35 -3.82 -7.06
CA VAL A 275 -17.58 -4.22 -6.34
C VAL A 275 -18.83 -3.75 -7.08
N ASN A 276 -18.82 -2.52 -7.61
CA ASN A 276 -19.98 -1.99 -8.31
C ASN A 276 -20.08 -2.49 -9.77
N LEU A 277 -18.97 -2.84 -10.42
CA LEU A 277 -19.01 -3.52 -11.73
C LEU A 277 -19.59 -4.94 -11.61
N ILE A 278 -19.33 -5.65 -10.52
CA ILE A 278 -19.99 -6.93 -10.22
C ILE A 278 -21.51 -6.71 -10.14
N LYS A 279 -21.96 -5.71 -9.36
CA LYS A 279 -23.39 -5.37 -9.23
C LYS A 279 -24.02 -4.95 -10.57
N TYR A 280 -23.29 -4.17 -11.37
CA TYR A 280 -23.71 -3.74 -12.70
C TYR A 280 -24.06 -4.95 -13.59
N TYR A 281 -23.13 -5.90 -13.74
CA TYR A 281 -23.38 -7.08 -14.57
C TYR A 281 -24.39 -8.06 -13.97
N GLN A 282 -24.46 -8.17 -12.64
CA GLN A 282 -25.55 -8.92 -11.98
C GLN A 282 -26.91 -8.33 -12.34
N LYS A 283 -27.06 -7.01 -12.34
CA LYS A 283 -28.31 -6.33 -12.68
C LYS A 283 -28.70 -6.53 -14.14
N ILE A 284 -27.74 -6.45 -15.07
CA ILE A 284 -27.93 -6.76 -16.49
C ILE A 284 -28.39 -8.21 -16.67
N LYS A 285 -27.76 -9.16 -15.96
CA LYS A 285 -28.14 -10.57 -16.01
C LYS A 285 -29.59 -10.79 -15.57
N GLU A 286 -30.03 -10.11 -14.51
CA GLU A 286 -31.39 -10.22 -13.98
C GLU A 286 -32.45 -9.54 -14.86
N ASN A 287 -32.05 -8.55 -15.66
CA ASN A 287 -32.95 -7.74 -16.49
C ASN A 287 -32.35 -7.57 -17.89
N PRO A 288 -32.30 -8.66 -18.69
CA PRO A 288 -31.80 -8.58 -20.05
C PRO A 288 -32.71 -7.65 -20.87
N VAL A 289 -32.09 -6.65 -21.52
CA VAL A 289 -32.75 -5.71 -22.44
C VAL A 289 -32.93 -6.37 -23.81
#